data_AF-A0A967R277-F1
#
_entry.id   AF-A0A967R277-F1
#
_cell.length_a   1.000
_cell.length_b   1.000
_cell.length_c   1.000
_cell.angle_alpha   90.00
_cell.angle_beta   90.00
_cell.angle_gamma   90.00
#
_symmetry.space_group_name_H-M   'P 1'
#
loop_
_entity.id
_entity.type
_entity.pdbx_description
1 polymer ?
#
loop_
_entity_poly.entity_id
_entity_poly.type
_entity_poly.pdbx_seq_one_letter_code
_entity_poly.pdbx_strand_id
1 'polypeptide(L)' 'MRIRYGMVGGGPGAFIGAVHRMAAALDGEYELVAGAFSSD' A
#
# COMPACT_ATOMS: atom_id res chain seq x y z
N MET A 1 -8.31 -6.57 -15.06
CA MET A 1 -9.14 -5.70 -14.17
C MET A 1 -8.37 -5.60 -12.87
N ARG A 2 -8.07 -4.42 -12.32
CA ARG A 2 -7.27 -4.31 -11.09
C ARG A 2 -8.16 -4.12 -9.85
N ILE A 3 -7.78 -4.75 -8.74
CA ILE A 3 -8.42 -4.56 -7.43
C ILE A 3 -7.98 -3.20 -6.87
N ARG A 4 -8.96 -2.33 -6.62
CA ARG A 4 -8.73 -1.06 -5.94
C ARG A 4 -8.69 -1.29 -4.44
N TYR A 5 -7.59 -0.92 -3.80
CA TYR A 5 -7.43 -1.09 -2.35
C TYR A 5 -6.95 0.19 -1.67
N GLY A 6 -7.19 0.27 -0.36
CA GLY A 6 -6.64 1.28 0.52
C GLY A 6 -5.72 0.66 1.58
N MET A 7 -4.80 1.46 2.12
CA MET A 7 -3.83 1.01 3.12
C MET A 7 -3.90 1.84 4.42
N VAL A 8 -3.77 1.18 5.57
CA VAL A 8 -3.69 1.82 6.88
C VAL A 8 -2.34 1.50 7.53
N GLY A 9 -1.62 2.53 7.98
CA GLY A 9 -0.26 2.42 8.46
C GLY A 9 0.77 2.26 7.33
N GLY A 10 2.05 2.07 7.69
CA GLY A 10 3.12 1.85 6.71
C GLY A 10 3.50 3.10 5.88
N GLY A 11 3.41 4.28 6.51
CA GLY A 11 3.81 5.56 5.94
C GLY A 11 5.31 5.70 5.65
N PRO A 12 5.80 6.93 5.37
CA PRO A 12 7.20 7.19 5.06
C PRO A 12 8.16 6.59 6.08
N GLY A 13 9.23 5.94 5.61
CA GLY A 13 10.23 5.28 6.46
C GLY A 13 9.82 3.90 7.02
N ALA A 14 8.56 3.50 6.92
CA ALA A 14 8.12 2.19 7.40
C ALA A 14 8.52 1.06 6.44
N PHE A 15 9.43 0.18 6.89
CA PHE A 15 9.87 -1.00 6.13
C PHE A 15 8.68 -1.86 5.68
N ILE A 16 7.79 -2.19 6.60
CA ILE A 16 6.61 -3.03 6.34
C ILE A 16 5.69 -2.38 5.30
N GLY A 17 5.53 -1.06 5.33
CA GLY A 17 4.70 -0.36 4.35
C GLY A 17 5.25 -0.46 2.93
N ALA A 18 6.56 -0.33 2.77
CA ALA A 18 7.22 -0.54 1.49
C ALA A 18 7.05 -1.98 0.98
N VAL A 19 7.26 -2.98 1.84
CA VAL A 19 7.11 -4.41 1.48
C VAL A 19 5.69 -4.73 1.00
N HIS A 20 4.65 -4.23 1.67
CA HIS A 20 3.27 -4.49 1.26
C HIS A 20 2.93 -3.85 -0.09
N ARG A 21 3.40 -2.62 -0.35
CA ARG A 21 3.22 -1.98 -1.67
C ARG A 21 3.98 -2.71 -2.77
N MET A 22 5.18 -3.21 -2.49
CA MET A 22 5.94 -4.04 -3.44
C MET A 22 5.22 -5.35 -3.75
N ALA A 23 4.68 -6.03 -2.73
CA ALA A 23 3.93 -7.26 -2.90
C ALA A 23 2.64 -7.03 -3.73
N ALA A 24 1.88 -5.97 -3.42
CA ALA A 24 0.67 -5.62 -4.16
C ALA A 24 0.96 -5.23 -5.62
N ALA A 25 2.14 -4.70 -5.92
CA ALA A 25 2.56 -4.34 -7.27
C ALA A 25 3.16 -5.52 -8.08
N LEU A 26 3.48 -6.65 -7.42
CA LEU A 26 4.30 -7.71 -8.00
C LEU A 26 3.62 -8.42 -9.19
N ASP A 27 2.32 -8.66 -9.09
CA ASP A 27 1.52 -9.36 -10.11
C ASP A 27 0.72 -8.39 -11.01
N GLY A 28 0.74 -7.09 -10.71
CA GLY A 28 0.00 -6.07 -11.45
C GLY A 28 -1.52 -6.09 -11.22
N GLU A 29 -2.00 -6.85 -10.24
CA GLU A 29 -3.45 -7.04 -9.99
C GLU A 29 -4.04 -5.99 -9.05
N TYR A 30 -3.21 -5.21 -8.34
CA TYR A 30 -3.67 -4.23 -7.36
C TYR A 30 -3.33 -2.78 -7.73
N GLU A 31 -4.24 -1.88 -7.36
CA GLU A 31 -4.07 -0.42 -7.47
C GLU A 31 -4.36 0.24 -6.12
N LEU A 32 -3.33 0.83 -5.50
CA LEU A 32 -3.47 1.60 -4.26
C LEU A 32 -4.13 2.95 -4.57
N VAL A 33 -5.36 3.15 -4.13
CA VAL A 33 -6.15 4.36 -4.45
C VAL A 33 -6.39 5.28 -3.26
N ALA A 34 -6.11 4.83 -2.04
CA ALA A 34 -6.30 5.60 -0.81
C ALA A 34 -5.37 5.12 0.32
N GLY A 35 -5.13 5.96 1.33
CA GLY A 35 -4.47 5.49 2.54
C GLY A 35 -4.47 6.46 3.71
N ALA A 36 -4.39 5.91 4.92
CA ALA A 36 -4.18 6.62 6.18
C ALA A 36 -2.83 6.17 6.77
N PHE A 37 -1.78 6.95 6.53
CA PHE A 37 -0.39 6.52 6.73
C PHE A 37 0.22 6.93 8.07
N SER A 38 -0.41 7.88 8.77
CA SER A 38 -0.02 8.40 10.07
C SER A 38 -1.27 8.80 10.85
N SER A 39 -1.18 8.73 12.17
CA SER A 39 -2.15 9.31 13.12
C SER A 39 -1.63 10.59 13.78
N ASP A 40 -0.32 10.85 13.66
CA ASP A 40 0.32 12.09 14.11
C ASP A 40 -0.13 13.29 13.26
#